data_AF-A0A972VBX0-F1
#
_entry.id   AF-A0A972VBX0-F1
#
_cell.length_a   1.000
_cell.length_b   1.000
_cell.length_c   1.000
_cell.angle_alpha   90.00
_cell.angle_beta   90.00
_cell.angle_gamma   90.00
#
_symmetry.space_group_name_H-M   'P 1'
#
loop_
_entity.id
_entity.type
_entity.pdbx_description
1 polymer ?
#
loop_
_entity_poly.entity_id
_entity_poly.type
_entity_poly.pdbx_seq_one_letter_code
_entity_poly.pdbx_strand_id
1 'polypeptide(L)'
;MQLVCVMLVIATAGISQAAVTVNTLGTSPQKAGGISGIASTGATMAGMNVTFNTTDTQVWGDVGSGNYGVAGTGWSLSVPSASDTYIASTDWTLNVTSMTSLLIDAGTGNTVFDALNGSTGTPDSSDGRPFASAFVTSLPGAWVVDYYGPVSVTPNAAVGDLYRYMLITPDASFTGELTFQADTDSATTAVTPVVPAPAAMLLAGIGSGVVSFFRRRQWV
;
A
#
# COMPACT_ATOMS: atom_id res chain seq x y z
N MET A 1 -38.13 11.61 60.12
CA MET A 1 -38.22 11.35 58.67
C MET A 1 -36.88 11.71 58.05
N GLN A 2 -36.06 10.73 57.71
CA GLN A 2 -34.82 10.93 56.95
C GLN A 2 -35.07 10.38 55.55
N LEU A 3 -35.14 11.26 54.54
CA LEU A 3 -35.16 10.86 53.14
C LEU A 3 -33.75 10.45 52.74
N VAL A 4 -33.61 9.18 52.34
CA VAL A 4 -32.40 8.67 51.69
C VAL A 4 -32.56 8.93 50.19
N CYS A 5 -31.79 9.87 49.64
CA CYS A 5 -31.64 10.05 48.19
C CYS A 5 -30.72 8.95 47.66
N VAL A 6 -31.27 8.01 46.91
CA VAL A 6 -30.48 7.05 46.13
C VAL A 6 -30.11 7.74 44.82
N MET A 7 -28.82 8.05 44.64
CA MET A 7 -28.28 8.59 43.40
C MET A 7 -28.07 7.45 42.41
N LEU A 8 -28.84 7.43 41.32
CA LEU A 8 -28.66 6.50 40.21
C LEU A 8 -27.47 6.99 39.35
N VAL A 9 -26.34 6.30 39.42
CA VAL A 9 -25.21 6.53 38.51
C VAL A 9 -25.47 5.74 37.23
N ILE A 10 -25.80 6.44 36.14
CA ILE A 10 -25.85 5.85 34.80
C ILE A 10 -24.40 5.77 34.30
N ALA A 11 -23.81 4.59 34.32
CA ALA A 11 -22.54 4.34 33.65
C ALA A 11 -22.80 4.34 32.13
N THR A 12 -22.42 5.42 31.43
CA THR A 12 -22.39 5.42 29.97
C THR A 12 -21.23 4.53 29.54
N ALA A 13 -21.51 3.33 29.05
CA ALA A 13 -20.52 2.55 28.32
C ALA A 13 -20.16 3.35 27.06
N GLY A 14 -18.92 3.84 27.00
CA GLY A 14 -18.40 4.48 25.80
C GLY A 14 -18.43 3.48 24.66
N ILE A 15 -19.04 3.86 23.54
CA ILE A 15 -19.00 3.08 22.32
C ILE A 15 -17.56 3.22 21.80
N SER A 16 -16.73 2.19 21.97
CA SER A 16 -15.42 2.15 21.34
C SER A 16 -15.62 1.87 19.87
N GLN A 17 -15.53 2.90 19.03
CA GLN A 17 -15.43 2.71 17.58
C GLN A 17 -14.08 2.05 17.29
N ALA A 18 -14.10 0.99 16.49
CA ALA A 18 -12.88 0.39 15.97
C ALA A 18 -12.04 1.44 15.23
N ALA A 19 -10.75 1.54 15.58
CA ALA A 19 -9.84 2.51 15.01
C ALA A 19 -9.08 1.88 13.83
N VAL A 20 -9.10 2.55 12.68
CA VAL A 20 -8.15 2.27 11.58
C VAL A 20 -6.98 3.23 11.72
N THR A 21 -5.78 2.68 11.85
CA THR A 21 -4.53 3.44 11.81
C THR A 21 -3.92 3.29 10.42
N VAL A 22 -3.76 4.38 9.70
CA VAL A 22 -3.08 4.39 8.40
C VAL A 22 -1.70 5.01 8.56
N ASN A 23 -0.65 4.27 8.21
CA ASN A 23 0.73 4.71 8.29
C ASN A 23 1.39 4.75 6.91
N THR A 24 2.36 5.63 6.77
CA THR A 24 3.34 5.59 5.68
C THR A 24 4.72 5.30 6.26
N LEU A 25 5.42 4.33 5.68
CA LEU A 25 6.72 3.88 6.19
C LEU A 25 7.85 4.31 5.25
N GLY A 26 8.89 4.92 5.82
CA GLY A 26 10.10 5.31 5.11
C GLY A 26 11.02 4.11 4.88
N THR A 27 10.78 3.35 3.81
CA THR A 27 11.68 2.26 3.36
C THR A 27 12.50 2.71 2.15
N SER A 28 13.44 1.87 1.69
CA SER A 28 14.17 2.14 0.44
C SER A 28 13.20 2.37 -0.72
N PRO A 29 13.39 3.46 -1.50
CA PRO A 29 12.45 3.83 -2.53
C PRO A 29 12.46 2.83 -3.68
N GLN A 30 11.29 2.71 -4.31
CA GLN A 30 11.08 2.04 -5.57
C GLN A 30 11.13 3.07 -6.70
N LYS A 31 11.16 2.61 -7.94
CA LYS A 31 11.28 3.48 -9.11
C LYS A 31 10.27 3.12 -10.19
N ALA A 32 9.57 4.14 -10.66
CA ALA A 32 8.76 4.13 -11.88
C ALA A 32 9.37 5.06 -12.95
N GLY A 33 9.14 4.74 -14.22
CA GLY A 33 9.55 5.56 -15.35
C GLY A 33 8.71 6.83 -15.54
N GLY A 34 7.46 6.83 -15.04
CA GLY A 34 6.46 7.88 -15.20
C GLY A 34 5.11 7.40 -14.66
N ILE A 35 4.16 8.32 -14.52
CA ILE A 35 2.73 8.04 -14.30
C ILE A 35 2.01 8.23 -15.63
N SER A 36 1.23 7.23 -16.05
CA SER A 36 0.49 7.22 -17.32
C SER A 36 -0.97 7.63 -17.16
N GLY A 37 -1.50 7.56 -15.95
CA GLY A 37 -2.85 8.01 -15.63
C GLY A 37 -3.15 7.93 -14.14
N ILE A 38 -3.92 8.91 -13.68
CA ILE A 38 -4.44 9.04 -12.31
C ILE A 38 -5.71 8.21 -12.06
N ALA A 39 -6.19 7.55 -13.13
CA ALA A 39 -7.43 6.79 -13.13
C ALA A 39 -7.09 5.33 -13.42
N SER A 40 -7.06 4.50 -12.38
CA SER A 40 -6.84 3.07 -12.55
C SER A 40 -8.14 2.31 -12.39
N THR A 41 -8.42 1.46 -13.36
CA THR A 41 -9.55 0.53 -13.31
C THR A 41 -9.09 -0.83 -12.83
N GLY A 42 -10.05 -1.69 -12.48
CA GLY A 42 -9.77 -3.10 -12.21
C GLY A 42 -8.88 -3.78 -13.26
N ALA A 43 -9.06 -3.42 -14.54
CA ALA A 43 -8.31 -3.97 -15.66
C ALA A 43 -6.87 -3.43 -15.77
N THR A 44 -6.64 -2.15 -15.48
CA THR A 44 -5.30 -1.56 -15.55
C THR A 44 -4.40 -2.01 -14.40
N MET A 45 -5.00 -2.49 -13.32
CA MET A 45 -4.32 -3.14 -12.20
C MET A 45 -3.95 -4.62 -12.46
N ALA A 46 -4.19 -5.16 -13.65
CA ALA A 46 -3.85 -6.55 -13.98
C ALA A 46 -2.35 -6.83 -13.77
N GLY A 47 -2.05 -7.92 -13.06
CA GLY A 47 -0.67 -8.34 -12.77
C GLY A 47 -0.17 -7.99 -11.36
N MET A 48 -0.93 -7.24 -10.55
CA MET A 48 -0.60 -7.06 -9.13
C MET A 48 -0.56 -8.40 -8.40
N ASN A 49 0.33 -8.54 -7.43
CA ASN A 49 0.35 -9.70 -6.53
C ASN A 49 -0.39 -9.37 -5.24
N VAL A 50 -1.29 -10.26 -4.83
CA VAL A 50 -2.01 -10.16 -3.56
C VAL A 50 -1.66 -11.39 -2.72
N THR A 51 -1.08 -11.18 -1.54
CA THR A 51 -0.68 -12.22 -0.61
C THR A 51 -1.58 -12.22 0.62
N PHE A 52 -2.33 -13.30 0.79
CA PHE A 52 -3.22 -13.52 1.93
C PHE A 52 -2.53 -14.37 3.00
N ASN A 53 -2.58 -13.92 4.26
CA ASN A 53 -1.97 -14.58 5.42
C ASN A 53 -0.53 -15.05 5.15
N THR A 54 0.25 -14.17 4.51
CA THR A 54 1.67 -14.33 4.14
C THR A 54 2.03 -15.53 3.25
N THR A 55 1.08 -16.36 2.85
CA THR A 55 1.36 -17.69 2.26
C THR A 55 0.61 -17.95 0.95
N ASP A 56 -0.59 -17.40 0.78
CA ASP A 56 -1.40 -17.59 -0.43
C ASP A 56 -1.28 -16.37 -1.33
N THR A 57 -0.45 -16.47 -2.38
CA THR A 57 -0.24 -15.39 -3.35
C THR A 57 -1.01 -15.65 -4.63
N GLN A 58 -1.86 -14.71 -5.02
CA GLN A 58 -2.62 -14.72 -6.27
C GLN A 58 -2.29 -13.50 -7.11
N VAL A 59 -2.46 -13.62 -8.43
CA VAL A 59 -2.19 -12.55 -9.39
C VAL A 59 -3.52 -11.92 -9.82
N TRP A 60 -3.60 -10.59 -9.70
CA TRP A 60 -4.77 -9.80 -10.04
C TRP A 60 -5.12 -9.90 -11.52
N GLY A 61 -6.39 -10.17 -11.82
CA GLY A 61 -6.87 -10.33 -13.18
C GLY A 61 -8.39 -10.34 -13.27
N ASP A 62 -8.91 -10.71 -14.44
CA ASP A 62 -10.34 -10.84 -14.67
C ASP A 62 -10.89 -12.03 -13.86
N VAL A 63 -11.84 -11.76 -12.97
CA VAL A 63 -12.52 -12.78 -12.14
C VAL A 63 -13.96 -13.02 -12.61
N GLY A 64 -14.35 -12.46 -13.75
CA GLY A 64 -15.67 -12.59 -14.35
C GLY A 64 -16.70 -11.59 -13.81
N SER A 65 -17.88 -11.60 -14.44
CA SER A 65 -19.03 -10.76 -14.07
C SER A 65 -18.76 -9.26 -14.04
N GLY A 66 -17.78 -8.78 -14.84
CA GLY A 66 -17.39 -7.38 -14.87
C GLY A 66 -16.61 -6.93 -13.63
N ASN A 67 -15.91 -7.84 -12.95
CA ASN A 67 -15.01 -7.52 -11.85
C ASN A 67 -13.58 -7.97 -12.16
N TYR A 68 -12.62 -7.28 -11.56
CA TYR A 68 -11.22 -7.68 -11.55
C TYR A 68 -10.78 -7.86 -10.11
N GLY A 69 -9.88 -8.81 -9.88
CA GLY A 69 -9.53 -9.19 -8.53
C GLY A 69 -8.66 -10.44 -8.47
N VAL A 70 -8.72 -11.07 -7.31
CA VAL A 70 -8.10 -12.35 -6.98
C VAL A 70 -9.05 -13.19 -6.14
N ALA A 71 -8.93 -14.50 -6.23
CA ALA A 71 -9.60 -15.43 -5.33
C ALA A 71 -8.66 -16.57 -4.96
N GLY A 72 -8.66 -16.92 -3.68
CA GLY A 72 -7.96 -18.09 -3.15
C GLY A 72 -8.90 -18.96 -2.33
N THR A 73 -8.34 -19.84 -1.50
CA THR A 73 -9.18 -20.73 -0.68
C THR A 73 -9.74 -19.97 0.52
N GLY A 74 -11.04 -19.66 0.49
CA GLY A 74 -11.73 -18.98 1.59
C GLY A 74 -11.51 -17.46 1.62
N TRP A 75 -10.99 -16.87 0.54
CA TRP A 75 -10.89 -15.42 0.42
C TRP A 75 -10.97 -14.95 -1.03
N SER A 76 -11.38 -13.69 -1.20
CA SER A 76 -11.32 -12.99 -2.48
C SER A 76 -11.23 -11.49 -2.27
N LEU A 77 -10.59 -10.80 -3.19
CA LEU A 77 -10.51 -9.35 -3.23
C LEU A 77 -10.85 -8.90 -4.65
N SER A 78 -11.73 -7.90 -4.81
CA SER A 78 -12.12 -7.43 -6.14
C SER A 78 -12.53 -5.96 -6.16
N VAL A 79 -12.52 -5.39 -7.37
CA VAL A 79 -13.15 -4.11 -7.71
C VAL A 79 -14.01 -4.29 -8.98
N PRO A 80 -15.04 -3.48 -9.19
CA PRO A 80 -15.76 -3.46 -10.46
C PRO A 80 -14.87 -2.98 -11.61
N SER A 81 -14.97 -3.61 -12.78
CA SER A 81 -14.04 -3.42 -13.90
C SER A 81 -14.04 -2.01 -14.49
N ALA A 82 -15.20 -1.34 -14.47
CA ALA A 82 -15.36 0.01 -15.03
C ALA A 82 -15.12 1.11 -13.97
N SER A 83 -14.87 0.73 -12.73
CA SER A 83 -14.71 1.67 -11.63
C SER A 83 -13.27 2.12 -11.54
N ASP A 84 -13.10 3.44 -11.54
CA ASP A 84 -11.83 4.13 -11.34
C ASP A 84 -11.58 4.29 -9.83
N THR A 85 -10.44 3.81 -9.34
CA THR A 85 -10.06 3.85 -7.91
C THR A 85 -9.91 5.27 -7.35
N TYR A 86 -9.70 6.26 -8.21
CA TYR A 86 -9.66 7.68 -7.82
C TYR A 86 -11.04 8.18 -7.36
N ILE A 87 -12.11 7.61 -7.92
CA ILE A 87 -13.49 8.02 -7.64
C ILE A 87 -13.92 7.50 -6.26
N ALA A 88 -14.44 8.42 -5.43
CA ALA A 88 -14.92 8.15 -4.07
C ALA A 88 -16.08 7.14 -3.92
N SER A 89 -16.60 6.60 -5.01
CA SER A 89 -17.65 5.57 -5.00
C SER A 89 -17.14 4.19 -5.42
N THR A 90 -15.83 4.06 -5.66
CA THR A 90 -15.20 2.80 -6.02
C THR A 90 -14.74 2.09 -4.76
N ASP A 91 -15.39 0.99 -4.45
CA ASP A 91 -15.04 0.17 -3.30
C ASP A 91 -14.31 -1.11 -3.75
N TRP A 92 -13.26 -1.41 -3.01
CA TRP A 92 -12.64 -2.72 -2.97
C TRP A 92 -13.47 -3.60 -2.05
N THR A 93 -13.83 -4.79 -2.52
CA THR A 93 -14.58 -5.77 -1.73
C THR A 93 -13.67 -6.96 -1.40
N LEU A 94 -13.39 -7.12 -0.10
CA LEU A 94 -12.64 -8.23 0.47
C LEU A 94 -13.61 -9.17 1.19
N ASN A 95 -13.70 -10.42 0.75
CA ASN A 95 -14.45 -11.47 1.43
C ASN A 95 -13.46 -12.49 2.01
N VAL A 96 -13.56 -12.82 3.30
CA VAL A 96 -12.62 -13.72 3.97
C VAL A 96 -13.29 -14.65 4.98
N THR A 97 -12.80 -15.88 5.09
CA THR A 97 -13.17 -16.81 6.15
C THR A 97 -12.30 -16.67 7.39
N SER A 98 -11.04 -16.27 7.26
CA SER A 98 -10.10 -16.05 8.37
C SER A 98 -8.85 -15.30 7.91
N MET A 99 -8.71 -14.02 8.25
CA MET A 99 -7.60 -13.17 7.83
C MET A 99 -6.80 -12.64 9.03
N THR A 100 -5.48 -12.77 8.97
CA THR A 100 -4.53 -12.09 9.85
C THR A 100 -3.70 -11.03 9.12
N SER A 101 -3.57 -11.12 7.78
CA SER A 101 -2.91 -10.10 6.96
C SER A 101 -3.32 -10.20 5.49
N LEU A 102 -3.31 -9.06 4.82
CA LEU A 102 -3.44 -8.95 3.37
C LEU A 102 -2.39 -7.96 2.86
N LEU A 103 -1.48 -8.45 2.03
CA LEU A 103 -0.47 -7.63 1.36
C LEU A 103 -0.81 -7.49 -0.12
N ILE A 104 -0.82 -6.26 -0.62
CA ILE A 104 -0.97 -5.96 -2.05
C ILE A 104 0.35 -5.33 -2.56
N ASP A 105 0.94 -5.94 -3.58
CA ASP A 105 2.08 -5.40 -4.35
C ASP A 105 1.58 -4.86 -5.69
N ALA A 106 1.32 -3.55 -5.73
CA ALA A 106 0.85 -2.84 -6.91
C ALA A 106 1.90 -2.81 -8.03
N GLY A 107 3.18 -2.78 -7.66
CA GLY A 107 4.28 -2.55 -8.58
C GLY A 107 4.44 -3.61 -9.67
N THR A 108 3.99 -4.84 -9.40
CA THR A 108 3.95 -5.95 -10.35
C THR A 108 2.89 -5.79 -11.43
N GLY A 109 1.83 -5.02 -11.17
CA GLY A 109 0.77 -4.67 -12.12
C GLY A 109 1.01 -3.38 -12.89
N ASN A 110 2.22 -2.80 -12.83
CA ASN A 110 2.50 -1.43 -13.31
C ASN A 110 1.59 -0.39 -12.65
N THR A 111 1.24 -0.56 -11.38
CA THR A 111 0.46 0.40 -10.62
C THR A 111 1.18 0.80 -9.34
N VAL A 112 0.72 1.90 -8.75
CA VAL A 112 1.17 2.41 -7.45
C VAL A 112 -0.04 2.86 -6.66
N PHE A 113 0.01 2.79 -5.34
CA PHE A 113 -0.99 3.42 -4.49
C PHE A 113 -0.71 4.91 -4.36
N ASP A 114 -1.73 5.75 -4.52
CA ASP A 114 -1.67 7.17 -4.14
C ASP A 114 -2.37 7.39 -2.80
N ALA A 115 -1.57 7.59 -1.77
CA ALA A 115 -2.02 7.65 -0.38
C ALA A 115 -2.05 9.07 0.20
N LEU A 116 -1.83 10.12 -0.61
CA LEU A 116 -1.87 11.51 -0.14
C LEU A 116 -3.24 12.11 -0.43
N ASN A 117 -3.92 12.69 0.58
CA ASN A 117 -5.23 13.34 0.42
C ASN A 117 -5.15 14.86 0.56
N GLY A 118 -5.94 15.60 -0.21
CA GLY A 118 -6.00 17.05 -0.25
C GLY A 118 -4.82 17.74 -0.93
N SER A 119 -3.91 17.01 -1.58
CA SER A 119 -2.72 17.59 -2.22
C SER A 119 -2.13 16.67 -3.28
N THR A 120 -1.63 17.26 -4.36
CA THR A 120 -0.78 16.56 -5.33
C THR A 120 0.67 16.61 -4.84
N GLY A 121 1.30 15.44 -4.71
CA GLY A 121 2.73 15.34 -4.39
C GLY A 121 3.58 15.23 -5.65
N THR A 122 3.43 14.11 -6.34
CA THR A 122 4.24 13.69 -7.48
C THR A 122 3.74 14.36 -8.77
N PRO A 123 4.63 14.94 -9.58
CA PRO A 123 4.26 15.45 -10.90
C PRO A 123 3.59 14.37 -11.75
N ASP A 124 2.55 14.76 -12.48
CA ASP A 124 1.72 13.88 -13.31
C ASP A 124 0.86 12.87 -12.52
N SER A 125 0.87 12.94 -11.17
CA SER A 125 -0.21 12.41 -10.32
C SER A 125 -1.27 13.49 -10.01
N SER A 126 -2.34 13.12 -9.30
CA SER A 126 -3.35 14.00 -8.74
C SER A 126 -3.39 13.90 -7.22
N ASP A 127 -4.46 14.40 -6.60
CA ASP A 127 -4.75 14.07 -5.21
C ASP A 127 -5.10 12.59 -5.12
N GLY A 128 -4.63 11.88 -4.09
CA GLY A 128 -4.90 10.47 -3.89
C GLY A 128 -5.99 10.20 -2.86
N ARG A 129 -6.14 8.91 -2.55
CA ARG A 129 -7.05 8.43 -1.52
C ARG A 129 -6.36 7.36 -0.68
N PRO A 130 -5.95 7.68 0.56
CA PRO A 130 -5.47 6.66 1.47
C PRO A 130 -6.60 5.69 1.80
N PHE A 131 -6.22 4.60 2.45
CA PHE A 131 -7.17 3.59 2.89
C PHE A 131 -8.26 4.25 3.75
N ALA A 132 -9.50 4.10 3.32
CA ALA A 132 -10.66 4.53 4.09
C ALA A 132 -11.72 3.44 4.04
N SER A 133 -12.17 2.96 5.20
CA SER A 133 -13.29 2.02 5.26
C SER A 133 -14.56 2.73 4.79
N ALA A 134 -15.12 2.31 3.63
CA ALA A 134 -16.28 2.96 3.02
C ALA A 134 -17.59 2.63 3.74
N PHE A 135 -17.78 1.37 4.15
CA PHE A 135 -19.08 0.90 4.64
C PHE A 135 -19.03 -0.09 5.81
N VAL A 136 -17.98 -0.09 6.64
CA VAL A 136 -18.02 -0.93 7.84
C VAL A 136 -18.69 -0.17 8.98
N THR A 137 -19.97 -0.44 9.22
CA THR A 137 -20.71 0.07 10.39
C THR A 137 -20.09 -0.39 11.72
N SER A 138 -19.21 -1.41 11.68
CA SER A 138 -18.32 -1.79 12.79
C SER A 138 -17.21 -2.72 12.30
N LEU A 139 -15.97 -2.25 12.19
CA LEU A 139 -14.82 -3.14 12.14
C LEU A 139 -14.72 -3.89 13.48
N PRO A 140 -14.49 -5.21 13.51
CA PRO A 140 -14.14 -5.87 14.75
C PRO A 140 -12.71 -5.48 15.11
N GLY A 141 -12.53 -4.77 16.22
CA GLY A 141 -11.21 -4.39 16.75
C GLY A 141 -10.48 -3.29 15.96
N ALA A 142 -9.25 -3.00 16.35
CA ALA A 142 -8.37 -2.06 15.68
C ALA A 142 -7.72 -2.66 14.43
N TRP A 143 -7.46 -1.81 13.44
CA TRP A 143 -6.84 -2.21 12.18
C TRP A 143 -5.65 -1.31 11.90
N VAL A 144 -4.60 -1.87 11.32
CA VAL A 144 -3.41 -1.15 10.86
C VAL A 144 -3.27 -1.33 9.36
N VAL A 145 -3.10 -0.22 8.65
CA VAL A 145 -2.81 -0.20 7.22
C VAL A 145 -1.49 0.52 6.99
N ASP A 146 -0.49 -0.22 6.54
CA ASP A 146 0.84 0.30 6.29
C ASP A 146 1.09 0.41 4.79
N TYR A 147 1.34 1.63 4.33
CA TYR A 147 1.90 1.92 3.01
C TYR A 147 3.42 1.94 3.09
N TYR A 148 4.11 1.18 2.22
CA TYR A 148 5.56 1.14 2.18
C TYR A 148 6.12 0.90 0.78
N GLY A 149 7.44 1.02 0.63
CA GLY A 149 8.09 1.08 -0.68
C GLY A 149 7.74 2.38 -1.41
N PRO A 150 8.15 3.55 -0.88
CA PRO A 150 7.83 4.84 -1.49
C PRO A 150 8.35 4.90 -2.92
N VAL A 151 7.56 5.42 -3.86
CA VAL A 151 7.87 5.37 -5.29
C VAL A 151 8.44 6.70 -5.74
N SER A 152 9.63 6.64 -6.34
CA SER A 152 10.22 7.76 -7.08
C SER A 152 9.80 7.68 -8.55
N VAL A 153 9.43 8.81 -9.13
CA VAL A 153 9.06 8.91 -10.54
C VAL A 153 10.12 9.71 -11.28
N THR A 154 10.82 9.05 -12.20
CA THR A 154 11.99 9.64 -12.89
C THR A 154 11.64 10.97 -13.54
N PRO A 155 12.44 12.04 -13.35
CA PRO A 155 13.73 12.11 -12.64
C PRO A 155 13.65 12.47 -11.15
N ASN A 156 12.45 12.58 -10.60
CA ASN A 156 12.19 13.11 -9.26
C ASN A 156 12.34 12.03 -8.17
N ALA A 157 12.72 12.47 -6.97
CA ALA A 157 12.70 11.62 -5.78
C ALA A 157 11.26 11.31 -5.35
N ALA A 158 11.08 10.28 -4.52
CA ALA A 158 9.80 10.03 -3.87
C ALA A 158 9.45 11.18 -2.91
N VAL A 159 8.20 11.67 -2.94
CA VAL A 159 7.77 12.84 -2.16
C VAL A 159 6.75 12.52 -1.05
N GLY A 160 6.42 11.24 -0.86
CA GLY A 160 5.65 10.76 0.29
C GLY A 160 4.15 10.55 0.04
N ASP A 161 3.78 10.33 -1.21
CA ASP A 161 2.41 10.14 -1.70
C ASP A 161 2.22 8.78 -2.38
N LEU A 162 3.18 8.38 -3.24
CA LEU A 162 3.11 7.13 -4.00
C LEU A 162 3.81 5.97 -3.32
N TYR A 163 3.15 4.82 -3.24
CA TYR A 163 3.65 3.62 -2.57
C TYR A 163 3.43 2.36 -3.41
N ARG A 164 4.38 1.43 -3.36
CA ARG A 164 4.25 0.14 -4.05
C ARG A 164 3.38 -0.85 -3.29
N TYR A 165 3.48 -0.85 -1.97
CA TYR A 165 2.89 -1.88 -1.13
C TYR A 165 1.86 -1.29 -0.18
N MET A 166 0.78 -2.04 0.03
CA MET A 166 -0.20 -1.82 1.10
C MET A 166 -0.38 -3.10 1.89
N LEU A 167 -0.14 -3.05 3.20
CA LEU A 167 -0.36 -4.16 4.13
C LEU A 167 -1.51 -3.81 5.08
N ILE A 168 -2.53 -4.66 5.11
CA ILE A 168 -3.69 -4.53 5.99
C ILE A 168 -3.62 -5.62 7.06
N THR A 169 -3.66 -5.21 8.33
CA THR A 169 -3.51 -6.10 9.49
C THR A 169 -4.59 -5.79 10.54
N PRO A 170 -5.57 -6.68 10.76
CA PRO A 170 -6.48 -6.57 11.88
C PRO A 170 -5.79 -6.98 13.20
N ASP A 171 -6.19 -6.41 14.33
CA ASP A 171 -5.65 -6.73 15.66
C ASP A 171 -6.03 -8.13 16.17
N ALA A 172 -7.07 -8.72 15.58
CA ALA A 172 -7.50 -10.09 15.74
C ALA A 172 -7.89 -10.70 14.38
N SER A 173 -7.97 -12.04 14.30
CA SER A 173 -8.38 -12.69 13.06
C SER A 173 -9.75 -12.22 12.60
N PHE A 174 -9.84 -11.76 11.35
CA PHE A 174 -11.06 -11.24 10.75
C PHE A 174 -11.78 -12.29 9.89
N THR A 175 -13.10 -12.33 9.98
CA THR A 175 -13.99 -13.14 9.16
C THR A 175 -15.16 -12.27 8.72
N GLY A 176 -15.51 -12.31 7.43
CA GLY A 176 -16.61 -11.57 6.86
C GLY A 176 -16.22 -10.78 5.61
N GLU A 177 -16.99 -9.73 5.35
CA GLU A 177 -16.77 -8.82 4.24
C GLU A 177 -16.23 -7.47 4.75
N LEU A 178 -15.20 -6.95 4.07
CA LEU A 178 -14.67 -5.61 4.27
C LEU A 178 -14.79 -4.87 2.93
N THR A 179 -15.42 -3.69 2.97
CA THR A 179 -15.40 -2.73 1.88
C THR A 179 -14.57 -1.52 2.25
N PHE A 180 -13.65 -1.14 1.36
CA PHE A 180 -12.73 -0.04 1.59
C PHE A 180 -12.39 0.69 0.29
N GLN A 181 -11.87 1.89 0.43
CA GLN A 181 -11.36 2.70 -0.66
C GLN A 181 -9.85 2.77 -0.54
N ALA A 182 -9.18 2.68 -1.67
CA ALA A 182 -7.76 2.97 -1.83
C ALA A 182 -7.58 3.38 -3.28
N ASP A 183 -6.82 4.45 -3.50
CA ASP A 183 -6.52 4.90 -4.85
C ASP A 183 -5.26 4.25 -5.40
N THR A 184 -5.24 4.05 -6.72
CA THR A 184 -4.09 3.57 -7.46
C THR A 184 -3.91 4.37 -8.75
N ASP A 185 -2.66 4.69 -9.06
CA ASP A 185 -2.27 5.25 -10.35
C ASP A 185 -1.61 4.21 -11.23
N SER A 186 -1.73 4.43 -12.54
CA SER A 186 -1.06 3.63 -13.54
C SER A 186 0.34 4.18 -13.79
N ALA A 187 1.35 3.33 -13.66
CA ALA A 187 2.73 3.63 -14.01
C ALA A 187 2.99 3.33 -15.50
N THR A 188 3.90 4.08 -16.12
CA THR A 188 4.32 3.82 -17.52
C THR A 188 5.21 2.57 -17.65
N THR A 189 5.80 2.12 -16.55
CA THR A 189 6.71 0.96 -16.49
C THR A 189 6.55 0.22 -15.17
N ALA A 190 7.00 -1.03 -15.13
CA ALA A 190 7.06 -1.80 -13.90
C ALA A 190 7.81 -1.06 -12.79
N VAL A 191 7.25 -1.11 -11.58
CA VAL A 191 7.83 -0.46 -10.41
C VAL A 191 8.89 -1.39 -9.83
N THR A 192 10.14 -0.95 -9.84
CA THR A 192 11.28 -1.79 -9.48
C THR A 192 11.98 -1.26 -8.22
N PRO A 193 12.57 -2.13 -7.39
CA PRO A 193 13.40 -1.67 -6.29
C PRO A 193 14.59 -0.87 -6.84
N VAL A 194 14.90 0.26 -6.21
CA VAL A 194 16.17 0.94 -6.47
C VAL A 194 17.28 0.08 -5.83
N VAL A 195 17.88 -0.80 -6.64
CA VAL A 195 19.06 -1.55 -6.22
C VAL A 195 20.25 -0.57 -6.22
N PRO A 196 20.92 -0.32 -5.08
CA PRO A 196 22.13 0.47 -5.07
C PRO A 196 23.15 -0.19 -6.01
N ALA A 197 23.67 0.56 -6.98
CA ALA A 197 24.61 0.02 -7.96
C ALA A 197 25.80 -0.66 -7.24
N PRO A 198 25.98 -1.99 -7.39
CA PRO A 198 27.13 -2.67 -6.82
C PRO A 198 28.40 -2.16 -7.54
N ALA A 199 29.42 -1.76 -6.77
CA ALA A 199 30.83 -1.63 -7.17
C ALA A 199 31.37 -0.34 -7.84
N ALA A 200 30.59 0.73 -8.09
CA ALA A 200 31.22 2.00 -8.51
C ALA A 200 32.13 2.60 -7.42
N MET A 201 31.76 2.41 -6.14
CA MET A 201 32.53 2.86 -4.97
C MET A 201 33.73 1.94 -4.65
N LEU A 202 33.66 0.66 -5.03
CA LEU A 202 34.75 -0.30 -4.81
C LEU A 202 35.87 -0.11 -5.83
N LEU A 203 35.53 0.19 -7.09
CA LEU A 203 36.52 0.40 -8.15
C LEU A 203 37.30 1.72 -7.96
N ALA A 204 36.65 2.78 -7.47
CA ALA A 204 37.31 4.04 -7.13
C ALA A 204 38.30 3.90 -5.94
N GLY A 205 37.96 3.06 -4.95
CA GLY A 205 38.82 2.78 -3.79
C GLY A 205 40.02 1.90 -4.12
N ILE A 206 39.84 0.87 -4.95
CA ILE A 206 40.94 -0.01 -5.37
C ILE A 206 41.86 0.68 -6.38
N GLY A 207 41.30 1.46 -7.31
CA GLY A 207 42.08 2.20 -8.32
C GLY A 207 43.03 3.25 -7.72
N SER A 208 42.62 3.93 -6.65
CA SER A 208 43.44 4.93 -5.97
C SER A 208 44.48 4.34 -5.00
N GLY A 209 44.17 3.21 -4.36
CA GLY A 209 45.10 2.48 -3.49
C GLY A 209 46.28 1.85 -4.23
N VAL A 210 46.02 1.25 -5.40
CA VAL A 210 47.06 0.60 -6.22
C VAL A 210 48.03 1.63 -6.82
N VAL A 211 47.53 2.75 -7.34
CA VAL A 211 48.38 3.84 -7.89
C VAL A 211 49.25 4.48 -6.81
N SER A 212 48.74 4.61 -5.58
CA SER A 212 49.49 5.17 -4.44
C SER A 212 50.61 4.25 -3.96
N PHE A 213 50.43 2.93 -4.03
CA PHE A 213 51.44 1.95 -3.64
C PHE A 213 52.59 1.86 -4.65
N PHE A 214 52.31 1.95 -5.95
CA PHE A 214 53.34 1.95 -6.99
C PHE A 214 54.15 3.26 -7.07
N ARG A 215 53.58 4.40 -6.66
CA ARG A 215 54.33 5.67 -6.58
C ARG A 215 55.34 5.75 -5.42
N ARG A 216 55.18 4.96 -4.36
CA ARG A 216 56.11 4.97 -3.20
C ARG A 216 57.38 4.15 -3.40
N ARG A 217 57.51 3.40 -4.50
CA ARG A 217 58.64 2.49 -4.75
C ARG A 217 59.77 3.04 -5.63
N GLN A 218 59.76 4.33 -5.97
CA GLN A 218 60.80 4.95 -6.81
C GLN A 218 61.84 5.79 -6.05
N TRP A 219 62.05 5.55 -4.76
CA TRP A 219 63.17 6.13 -4.01
C TRP A 219 63.88 5.04 -3.19
N VAL A 220 64.78 4.32 -3.84
CA VAL A 220 65.99 3.70 -3.26
C VAL A 220 67.11 3.97 -4.25
#